data_AF-A0A1X0USK4-F1
#
_entry.id   AF-A0A1X0USK4-F1
#
_cell.length_a   1.000
_cell.length_b   1.000
_cell.length_c   1.000
_cell.angle_alpha   90.00
_cell.angle_beta   90.00
_cell.angle_gamma   90.00
#
_symmetry.space_group_name_H-M   'P 1'
#
loop_
_entity.id
_entity.type
_entity.pdbx_description
1 polymer ?
#
loop_
_entity_poly.entity_id
_entity_poly.type
_entity_poly.pdbx_seq_one_letter_code
_entity_poly.pdbx_strand_id
1 'polypeptide(L)'
;MRTTRHALERLADQNPVVTAHRDTGSAENQALAEIFGHSRDTYDTPRHSRAPVLVAAAMTAAITIAGTLGIAVVRGSGNDGDDKSAQSAFVLPDASASPYELAPFDGAAGMPSPLMFVAFDRPVTSSDLFGSLAASAASQPPDRGEGRFEYFNTREWGFYTLQTQDGEVFDHGIAESTREDWRAADGSGRTVTTEDGRIDAVEVPPQPAAPGIVVAQTDSVDETRRLLREGKAQWTSTQWFEAYIASWAAKILSPMEQAAYLQELGELPNVEVAGEVTDRAGRSGVAASTSSADIRTVLIFDPGTGALLDFERIALSTSAVEVPVPIPSTVGYTVFLDRGYTPAEGERP
;
A
#
# COMPACT_ATOMS: atom_id res chain seq x y z
N MET A 1 -32.27 -17.18 -27.57
CA MET A 1 -30.91 -17.37 -27.02
C MET A 1 -29.95 -17.74 -28.14
N ARG A 2 -29.13 -16.78 -28.58
CA ARG A 2 -27.83 -16.89 -29.30
C ARG A 2 -27.64 -15.66 -30.19
N THR A 3 -27.36 -14.53 -29.55
CA THR A 3 -26.98 -13.26 -30.18
C THR A 3 -25.92 -12.61 -29.30
N THR A 4 -24.72 -13.20 -29.27
CA THR A 4 -23.55 -12.63 -28.57
C THR A 4 -22.23 -13.22 -29.09
N ARG A 5 -22.09 -13.38 -30.41
CA ARG A 5 -20.81 -13.79 -31.02
C ARG A 5 -20.30 -12.90 -32.14
N HIS A 6 -21.02 -11.83 -32.50
CA HIS A 6 -20.66 -10.96 -33.64
C HIS A 6 -20.11 -9.57 -33.27
N ALA A 7 -19.79 -9.33 -31.99
CA ALA A 7 -19.28 -8.03 -31.52
C ALA A 7 -17.77 -8.00 -31.22
N LEU A 8 -17.08 -9.14 -31.16
CA LEU A 8 -15.64 -9.22 -30.86
C LEU A 8 -14.74 -9.40 -32.09
N GLU A 9 -15.29 -9.74 -33.25
CA GLU A 9 -14.51 -9.97 -34.49
C GLU A 9 -14.30 -8.70 -35.34
N ARG A 10 -14.76 -7.51 -34.92
CA ARG A 10 -14.62 -6.26 -35.70
C ARG A 10 -13.62 -5.23 -35.17
N LEU A 11 -12.83 -5.58 -34.16
CA LEU A 11 -11.76 -4.71 -33.62
C LEU A 11 -10.33 -5.19 -33.95
N ALA A 12 -10.18 -6.30 -34.68
CA ALA A 12 -8.88 -6.87 -35.04
C ALA A 12 -8.34 -6.45 -36.44
N ASP A 13 -9.14 -5.74 -37.26
CA ASP A 13 -8.81 -5.46 -38.66
C ASP A 13 -8.26 -4.04 -38.94
N GLN A 14 -7.87 -3.26 -37.92
CA GLN A 14 -7.40 -1.88 -38.10
C GLN A 14 -5.94 -1.59 -37.70
N ASN A 15 -5.11 -2.61 -37.50
CA ASN A 15 -3.70 -2.36 -37.17
C ASN A 15 -2.73 -3.32 -37.90
N PRO A 16 -2.23 -2.97 -39.10
CA PRO A 16 -1.22 -3.77 -39.76
C PRO A 16 0.14 -3.57 -39.08
N VAL A 17 0.53 -4.53 -38.25
CA VAL A 17 1.90 -4.63 -37.73
C VAL A 17 2.81 -5.08 -38.87
N VAL A 18 3.73 -4.20 -39.27
CA VAL A 18 4.85 -4.53 -40.16
C VAL A 18 5.87 -5.35 -39.39
N THR A 19 6.10 -6.57 -39.87
CA THR A 19 7.23 -7.41 -39.50
C THR A 19 8.51 -6.93 -40.19
N ALA A 20 9.57 -6.71 -39.41
CA ALA A 20 10.94 -6.75 -39.91
C ALA A 20 11.83 -7.51 -38.92
N HIS A 21 12.27 -8.67 -39.39
CA HIS A 21 13.20 -9.61 -38.82
C HIS A 21 14.64 -9.05 -38.95
N ARG A 22 15.45 -9.13 -37.88
CA ARG A 22 16.82 -9.65 -37.99
C ARG A 22 17.46 -9.96 -36.63
N ASP A 23 17.95 -11.20 -36.55
CA ASP A 23 18.85 -11.76 -35.56
C ASP A 23 20.18 -10.99 -35.43
N THR A 24 20.74 -10.98 -34.21
CA THR A 24 22.15 -11.37 -33.95
C THR A 24 22.39 -11.65 -32.46
N GLY A 25 22.93 -12.84 -32.16
CA GLY A 25 23.87 -13.15 -31.05
C GLY A 25 23.32 -13.10 -29.62
N SER A 26 23.05 -14.19 -28.90
CA SER A 26 24.01 -15.21 -28.41
C SER A 26 25.29 -14.63 -27.81
N ALA A 27 25.23 -14.22 -26.53
CA ALA A 27 26.18 -14.55 -25.46
C ALA A 27 26.06 -13.50 -24.35
N GLU A 28 25.52 -13.87 -23.18
CA GLU A 28 25.87 -13.35 -21.83
C GLU A 28 24.81 -13.77 -20.79
N ASN A 29 24.54 -15.08 -20.72
CA ASN A 29 23.76 -15.70 -19.63
C ASN A 29 24.67 -16.67 -18.86
N GLN A 30 25.76 -16.15 -18.28
CA GLN A 30 26.70 -16.95 -17.50
C GLN A 30 27.48 -16.14 -16.45
N ALA A 31 26.80 -15.30 -15.65
CA ALA A 31 27.45 -14.55 -14.56
C ALA A 31 26.64 -14.42 -13.25
N LEU A 32 25.58 -15.23 -13.03
CA LEU A 32 24.82 -15.22 -11.76
C LEU A 32 24.61 -16.61 -11.14
N ALA A 33 25.45 -17.57 -11.53
CA ALA A 33 25.43 -18.94 -10.99
C ALA A 33 26.53 -19.23 -9.96
N GLU A 34 27.30 -18.24 -9.49
CA GLU A 34 28.48 -18.47 -8.63
C GLU A 34 28.44 -17.82 -7.23
N ILE A 35 27.30 -17.32 -6.74
CA ILE A 35 27.23 -16.69 -5.40
C ILE A 35 26.67 -17.61 -4.29
N PHE A 36 26.11 -18.78 -4.62
CA PHE A 36 25.53 -19.70 -3.62
C PHE A 36 26.21 -21.07 -3.53
N GLY A 37 27.55 -21.09 -3.56
CA GLY A 37 28.35 -22.30 -3.35
C GLY A 37 29.27 -22.20 -2.14
N HIS A 38 29.10 -23.14 -1.19
CA HIS A 38 29.99 -23.49 -0.07
C HIS A 38 29.95 -22.62 1.20
N SER A 39 29.38 -23.13 2.29
CA SER A 39 30.11 -24.00 3.23
C SER A 39 29.22 -24.28 4.45
N ARG A 40 29.08 -25.58 4.78
CA ARG A 40 28.58 -26.06 6.06
C ARG A 40 29.73 -25.99 7.06
N ASP A 41 29.47 -25.50 8.26
CA ASP A 41 30.08 -26.09 9.44
C ASP A 41 29.19 -25.96 10.67
N THR A 42 29.39 -26.93 11.55
CA THR A 42 28.45 -27.46 12.54
C THR A 42 28.76 -26.85 13.90
N TYR A 43 27.75 -26.39 14.64
CA TYR A 43 27.78 -26.38 16.11
C TYR A 43 26.42 -26.75 16.69
N ASP A 44 26.50 -27.72 17.59
CA ASP A 44 25.46 -28.40 18.35
C ASP A 44 25.15 -27.61 19.64
N THR A 45 23.88 -27.40 19.97
CA THR A 45 23.41 -27.07 21.33
C THR A 45 21.89 -27.25 21.47
N PRO A 46 21.40 -27.63 22.67
CA PRO A 46 20.07 -28.21 22.87
C PRO A 46 18.97 -27.15 22.96
N ARG A 47 17.80 -27.43 22.37
CA ARG A 47 16.59 -26.62 22.56
C ARG A 47 15.60 -27.30 23.51
N HIS A 48 15.29 -26.56 24.55
CA HIS A 48 14.15 -26.73 25.43
C HIS A 48 12.83 -26.88 24.65
N SER A 49 11.97 -27.78 25.13
CA SER A 49 10.57 -27.89 24.74
C SER A 49 9.83 -26.60 25.08
N ARG A 50 9.30 -25.92 24.06
CA ARG A 50 8.29 -24.87 24.22
C ARG A 50 6.95 -25.42 23.74
N ALA A 51 5.93 -25.19 24.57
CA ALA A 51 4.52 -25.41 24.28
C ALA A 51 4.10 -24.72 22.95
N PRO A 52 2.98 -25.14 22.32
CA PRO A 52 2.45 -24.43 21.16
C PRO A 52 2.19 -22.97 21.55
N VAL A 53 2.94 -22.07 20.92
CA VAL A 53 2.70 -20.63 21.02
C VAL A 53 1.64 -20.31 19.97
N LEU A 54 0.45 -19.89 20.41
CA LEU A 54 -0.48 -19.13 19.60
C LEU A 54 0.26 -17.88 19.11
N VAL A 55 0.72 -17.88 17.87
CA VAL A 55 1.17 -16.67 17.20
C VAL A 55 -0.07 -16.04 16.60
N ALA A 56 -0.63 -15.05 17.29
CA ALA A 56 -1.55 -14.13 16.68
C ALA A 56 -0.78 -13.36 15.60
N ALA A 57 -0.95 -13.74 14.34
CA ALA A 57 -0.80 -12.78 13.25
C ALA A 57 -2.05 -11.91 13.27
N ALA A 58 -2.17 -11.07 14.31
CA ALA A 58 -3.04 -9.92 14.21
C ALA A 58 -2.34 -9.00 13.21
N MET A 59 -2.85 -8.95 11.98
CA MET A 59 -2.81 -7.69 11.26
C MET A 59 -3.67 -6.75 12.09
N THR A 60 -3.04 -6.10 13.08
CA THR A 60 -3.62 -4.91 13.69
C THR A 60 -4.05 -4.06 12.50
N ALA A 61 -5.30 -3.60 12.50
CA ALA A 61 -5.82 -2.64 11.53
C ALA A 61 -5.15 -1.24 11.69
N ALA A 62 -3.85 -1.22 11.96
CA ALA A 62 -2.95 -0.23 11.44
C ALA A 62 -2.58 -0.73 10.04
N ILE A 63 -3.09 -0.08 9.00
CA ILE A 63 -2.48 -0.15 7.66
C ILE A 63 -1.11 0.50 7.84
N THR A 64 -0.16 -0.27 8.37
CA THR A 64 1.23 0.09 8.31
C THR A 64 1.53 0.05 6.82
N ILE A 65 1.84 1.18 6.21
CA ILE A 65 2.40 1.25 4.87
C ILE A 65 3.79 0.60 4.95
N ALA A 66 3.80 -0.72 5.07
CA ALA A 66 4.95 -1.60 5.10
C ALA A 66 4.55 -2.76 4.20
N GLY A 67 4.94 -2.67 2.93
CA GLY A 67 4.66 -3.69 1.93
C GLY A 67 5.14 -5.06 2.40
N THR A 68 4.22 -6.01 2.49
CA THR A 68 4.52 -7.43 2.69
C THR A 68 4.79 -8.08 1.33
N LEU A 69 6.06 -8.20 0.97
CA LEU A 69 6.54 -9.18 0.00
C LEU A 69 6.54 -10.56 0.68
N GLY A 70 5.57 -11.41 0.34
CA GLY A 70 5.50 -12.79 0.84
C GLY A 70 6.48 -13.73 0.13
N ILE A 71 7.32 -14.43 0.88
CA ILE A 71 8.09 -15.60 0.42
C ILE A 71 7.37 -16.85 0.93
N ALA A 72 6.86 -17.67 0.02
CA ALA A 72 6.27 -18.97 0.31
C ALA A 72 7.37 -20.02 0.58
N VAL A 73 7.26 -20.75 1.70
CA VAL A 73 8.07 -21.96 1.96
C VAL A 73 7.16 -23.17 1.87
N VAL A 74 7.37 -23.99 0.83
CA VAL A 74 6.77 -25.32 0.67
C VAL A 74 7.50 -26.31 1.59
N ARG A 75 6.76 -27.05 2.42
CA ARG A 75 7.31 -28.22 3.14
C ARG A 75 6.44 -29.45 2.94
N GLY A 76 7.10 -30.51 2.49
CA GLY A 76 6.51 -31.81 2.17
C GLY A 76 6.33 -32.73 3.38
N SER A 77 5.32 -33.58 3.22
CA SER A 77 4.79 -34.62 4.08
C SER A 77 5.77 -35.77 4.38
N GLY A 78 5.63 -36.36 5.57
CA GLY A 78 6.26 -37.63 5.95
C GLY A 78 5.62 -38.19 7.22
N ASN A 79 5.12 -39.42 7.11
CA ASN A 79 4.19 -40.12 8.00
C ASN A 79 4.90 -41.04 9.02
N ASP A 80 4.10 -41.67 9.90
CA ASP A 80 4.38 -42.81 10.80
C ASP A 80 4.94 -42.42 12.18
N GLY A 81 4.51 -42.94 13.34
CA GLY A 81 3.54 -43.97 13.69
C GLY A 81 3.78 -44.37 15.16
N ASP A 82 2.70 -44.72 15.87
CA ASP A 82 2.61 -45.58 17.07
C ASP A 82 3.28 -45.24 18.43
N ASP A 83 2.41 -44.80 19.35
CA ASP A 83 1.90 -45.59 20.51
C ASP A 83 2.47 -45.39 21.95
N LYS A 84 1.50 -45.26 22.87
CA LYS A 84 1.47 -45.38 24.35
C LYS A 84 2.19 -44.36 25.25
N SER A 85 1.41 -43.53 25.96
CA SER A 85 0.88 -43.86 27.30
C SER A 85 0.37 -42.65 28.11
N ALA A 86 -0.63 -42.93 28.96
CA ALA A 86 -1.10 -42.23 30.16
C ALA A 86 -1.90 -40.92 30.02
N GLN A 87 -3.21 -41.11 30.04
CA GLN A 87 -4.28 -40.13 30.21
C GLN A 87 -4.17 -39.38 31.55
N SER A 88 -4.25 -38.05 31.52
CA SER A 88 -4.79 -37.24 32.60
C SER A 88 -6.03 -36.53 32.05
N ALA A 89 -7.20 -36.92 32.54
CA ALA A 89 -8.48 -36.44 32.07
C ALA A 89 -8.67 -34.95 32.40
N PHE A 90 -8.43 -34.10 31.41
CA PHE A 90 -9.01 -32.76 31.37
C PHE A 90 -10.36 -32.88 30.67
N VAL A 91 -11.45 -32.66 31.42
CA VAL A 91 -12.80 -32.63 30.87
C VAL A 91 -12.95 -31.32 30.11
N LEU A 92 -12.93 -31.40 28.77
CA LEU A 92 -13.40 -30.30 27.92
C LEU A 92 -14.92 -30.16 28.10
N PRO A 93 -15.46 -28.94 28.17
CA PRO A 93 -16.90 -28.74 28.09
C PRO A 93 -17.42 -29.33 26.77
N ASP A 94 -18.61 -29.92 26.84
CA ASP A 94 -19.32 -30.57 25.75
C ASP A 94 -19.37 -29.65 24.51
N ALA A 95 -18.70 -30.06 23.43
CA ALA A 95 -18.61 -29.33 22.16
C ALA A 95 -19.89 -29.49 21.32
N SER A 96 -21.05 -29.45 21.98
CA SER A 96 -22.36 -29.63 21.37
C SER A 96 -23.28 -28.44 21.66
N ALA A 97 -22.78 -27.21 21.44
CA ALA A 97 -23.61 -26.03 21.13
C ALA A 97 -22.78 -24.81 20.71
N SER A 98 -22.49 -24.68 19.42
CA SER A 98 -22.83 -23.48 18.65
C SER A 98 -22.52 -23.72 17.18
N PRO A 99 -23.53 -23.90 16.32
CA PRO A 99 -23.34 -23.58 14.92
C PRO A 99 -23.24 -22.06 14.87
N TYR A 100 -22.02 -21.52 14.80
CA TYR A 100 -21.86 -20.27 14.06
C TYR A 100 -22.08 -20.64 12.60
N GLU A 101 -23.36 -20.83 12.25
CA GLU A 101 -23.81 -20.77 10.88
C GLU A 101 -23.53 -19.32 10.47
N LEU A 102 -22.38 -19.11 9.82
CA LEU A 102 -22.03 -17.82 9.23
C LEU A 102 -23.21 -17.41 8.37
N ALA A 103 -23.93 -16.38 8.81
CA ALA A 103 -24.99 -15.81 7.99
C ALA A 103 -24.39 -15.49 6.62
N PRO A 104 -25.08 -15.80 5.51
CA PRO A 104 -24.62 -15.41 4.19
C PRO A 104 -24.37 -13.91 4.19
N PHE A 105 -23.14 -13.52 3.89
CA PHE A 105 -22.72 -12.14 3.77
C PHE A 105 -23.53 -11.46 2.67
N ASP A 106 -24.23 -10.37 3.01
CA ASP A 106 -24.64 -9.39 2.02
C ASP A 106 -23.37 -8.59 1.64
N GLY A 107 -22.56 -9.18 0.76
CA GLY A 107 -21.38 -8.68 0.01
C GLY A 107 -21.02 -7.19 0.07
N ALA A 108 -22.05 -6.36 -0.03
CA ALA A 108 -21.95 -4.93 -0.25
C ALA A 108 -22.18 -4.08 1.01
N ALA A 109 -22.66 -4.67 2.11
CA ALA A 109 -23.01 -3.93 3.31
C ALA A 109 -21.74 -3.50 4.08
N GLY A 110 -21.18 -2.34 3.73
CA GLY A 110 -20.05 -1.72 4.43
C GLY A 110 -18.89 -1.29 3.54
N MET A 111 -18.84 -1.74 2.28
CA MET A 111 -17.84 -1.29 1.31
C MET A 111 -18.20 0.12 0.83
N PRO A 112 -17.32 1.13 1.00
CA PRO A 112 -17.55 2.44 0.46
C PRO A 112 -17.61 2.37 -1.06
N SER A 113 -18.54 3.12 -1.65
CA SER A 113 -18.55 3.29 -3.10
C SER A 113 -17.24 3.97 -3.55
N PRO A 114 -16.70 3.60 -4.72
CA PRO A 114 -15.63 4.35 -5.36
C PRO A 114 -16.01 5.83 -5.51
N LEU A 115 -15.03 6.72 -5.37
CA LEU A 115 -15.24 8.14 -5.62
C LEU A 115 -15.65 8.40 -7.07
N MET A 116 -16.51 9.41 -7.25
CA MET A 116 -16.98 9.84 -8.56
C MET A 116 -16.10 10.96 -9.09
N PHE A 117 -15.57 10.77 -10.29
CA PHE A 117 -14.70 11.75 -10.96
C PHE A 117 -15.49 12.54 -12.00
N VAL A 118 -15.19 13.83 -12.10
CA VAL A 118 -15.69 14.72 -13.13
C VAL A 118 -14.55 14.96 -14.12
N ALA A 119 -14.70 14.43 -15.33
CA ALA A 119 -13.70 14.62 -16.37
C ALA A 119 -13.53 16.11 -16.70
N PHE A 120 -12.29 16.52 -17.00
CA PHE A 120 -12.01 17.88 -17.45
C PHE A 120 -12.70 18.17 -18.80
N ASP A 121 -13.09 19.44 -19.00
CA ASP A 121 -13.68 19.93 -20.26
C ASP A 121 -12.76 19.72 -21.49
N ARG A 122 -11.47 19.51 -21.25
CA ARG A 122 -10.47 19.22 -22.27
C ARG A 122 -9.61 18.04 -21.83
N PRO A 123 -9.10 17.22 -22.77
CA PRO A 123 -8.13 16.19 -22.44
C PRO A 123 -6.91 16.80 -21.74
N VAL A 124 -6.58 16.30 -20.56
CA VAL A 124 -5.38 16.65 -19.80
C VAL A 124 -4.48 15.43 -19.74
N THR A 125 -3.22 15.57 -20.13
CA THR A 125 -2.26 14.47 -20.02
C THR A 125 -1.74 14.35 -18.59
N SER A 126 -1.21 13.17 -18.22
CA SER A 126 -0.53 13.00 -16.93
C SER A 126 0.60 14.01 -16.77
N SER A 127 1.41 14.21 -17.81
CA SER A 127 2.52 15.17 -17.81
C SER A 127 2.04 16.60 -17.55
N ASP A 128 0.95 17.04 -18.18
CA ASP A 128 0.38 18.37 -17.95
C ASP A 128 -0.13 18.54 -16.51
N LEU A 129 -0.92 17.57 -16.03
CA LEU A 129 -1.47 17.60 -14.67
C LEU A 129 -0.36 17.67 -13.62
N PHE A 130 0.56 16.70 -13.66
CA PHE A 130 1.62 16.59 -12.68
C PHE A 130 2.66 17.69 -12.81
N GLY A 131 2.92 18.21 -14.01
CA GLY A 131 3.73 19.40 -14.22
C GLY A 131 3.13 20.62 -13.54
N SER A 132 1.81 20.82 -13.66
CA SER A 132 1.10 21.88 -12.95
C SER A 132 1.16 21.71 -11.43
N LEU A 133 0.89 20.50 -10.91
CA LEU A 133 0.97 20.21 -9.48
C LEU A 133 2.40 20.42 -8.95
N ALA A 134 3.41 20.02 -9.70
CA ALA A 134 4.81 20.21 -9.33
C ALA A 134 5.19 21.69 -9.26
N ALA A 135 4.70 22.51 -10.20
CA ALA A 135 4.90 23.95 -10.16
C ALA A 135 4.22 24.58 -8.93
N SER A 136 2.99 24.17 -8.63
CA SER A 136 2.27 24.59 -7.41
C SER A 136 3.05 24.21 -6.15
N ALA A 137 3.51 22.95 -6.05
CA ALA A 137 4.28 22.44 -4.92
C ALA A 137 5.60 23.19 -4.74
N ALA A 138 6.36 23.42 -5.82
CA ALA A 138 7.62 24.14 -5.77
C ALA A 138 7.48 25.60 -5.29
N SER A 139 6.30 26.19 -5.48
CA SER A 139 6.00 27.56 -5.04
C SER A 139 5.49 27.66 -3.60
N GLN A 140 5.24 26.53 -2.93
CA GLN A 140 4.76 26.54 -1.55
C GLN A 140 5.88 26.96 -0.58
N PRO A 141 5.54 27.65 0.52
CA PRO A 141 6.44 27.77 1.64
C PRO A 141 6.71 26.39 2.28
N PRO A 142 7.73 26.25 3.13
CA PRO A 142 7.85 25.09 4.01
C PRO A 142 6.56 24.83 4.79
N ASP A 143 6.32 23.58 5.17
CA ASP A 143 5.16 23.23 5.98
C ASP A 143 5.13 24.00 7.30
N ARG A 144 3.91 24.19 7.81
CA ARG A 144 3.61 25.02 8.97
C ARG A 144 4.17 24.45 10.28
N GLY A 145 4.27 25.32 11.27
CA GLY A 145 4.69 24.97 12.62
C GLY A 145 6.21 25.03 12.82
N GLU A 146 6.63 24.82 14.06
CA GLU A 146 8.03 24.80 14.46
C GLU A 146 8.25 23.68 15.49
N GLY A 147 9.43 23.07 15.49
CA GLY A 147 9.82 22.12 16.52
C GLY A 147 10.54 20.89 15.96
N ARG A 148 10.75 19.91 16.84
CA ARG A 148 11.56 18.71 16.55
C ARG A 148 10.73 17.51 16.07
N PHE A 149 9.41 17.59 16.15
CA PHE A 149 8.51 16.52 15.75
C PHE A 149 7.78 16.89 14.47
N GLU A 150 7.77 15.97 13.52
CA GLU A 150 6.84 15.98 12.40
C GLU A 150 5.51 15.38 12.87
N TYR A 151 4.44 16.14 12.73
CA TYR A 151 3.08 15.74 13.04
C TYR A 151 2.35 15.31 11.78
N PHE A 152 1.61 14.20 11.87
CA PHE A 152 0.70 13.71 10.83
C PHE A 152 -0.65 13.37 11.46
N ASN A 153 -1.73 13.73 10.78
CA ASN A 153 -3.08 13.29 11.08
C ASN A 153 -3.68 12.62 9.85
N THR A 154 -3.98 11.34 9.96
CA THR A 154 -4.59 10.56 8.89
C THR A 154 -5.88 9.90 9.36
N ARG A 155 -6.78 9.65 8.41
CA ARG A 155 -7.92 8.76 8.60
C ARG A 155 -7.84 7.65 7.59
N GLU A 156 -7.83 6.43 8.09
CA GLU A 156 -7.68 5.21 7.32
C GLU A 156 -8.98 4.42 7.37
N TRP A 157 -9.31 3.81 6.25
CA TRP A 157 -10.34 2.79 6.18
C TRP A 157 -9.80 1.63 5.38
N GLY A 158 -10.04 0.41 5.83
CA GLY A 158 -9.53 -0.78 5.17
C GLY A 158 -10.45 -1.96 5.31
N PHE A 159 -10.56 -2.72 4.23
CA PHE A 159 -11.00 -4.09 4.27
C PHE A 159 -9.83 -4.99 4.71
N TYR A 160 -10.06 -5.89 5.67
CA TYR A 160 -9.04 -6.85 6.14
C TYR A 160 -9.58 -8.27 6.16
N THR A 161 -8.68 -9.24 6.00
CA THR A 161 -8.94 -10.67 6.21
C THR A 161 -8.05 -11.19 7.32
N LEU A 162 -8.58 -12.06 8.18
CA LEU A 162 -7.80 -12.83 9.14
C LEU A 162 -7.67 -14.26 8.62
N GLN A 163 -6.42 -14.72 8.57
CA GLN A 163 -6.06 -15.99 7.97
C GLN A 163 -5.28 -16.85 8.95
N THR A 164 -5.44 -18.17 8.85
CA THR A 164 -4.56 -19.12 9.51
C THR A 164 -3.17 -19.06 8.87
N GLN A 165 -2.17 -19.67 9.52
CA GLN A 165 -0.81 -19.75 8.95
C GLN A 165 -0.77 -20.48 7.59
N ASP A 166 -1.74 -21.36 7.35
CA ASP A 166 -1.86 -22.13 6.11
C ASP A 166 -2.65 -21.36 5.01
N GLY A 167 -3.03 -20.10 5.27
CA GLY A 167 -3.71 -19.20 4.33
C GLY A 167 -5.23 -19.36 4.28
N GLU A 168 -5.83 -20.13 5.21
CA GLU A 168 -7.27 -20.25 5.30
C GLU A 168 -7.88 -18.99 5.93
N VAL A 169 -8.70 -18.26 5.18
CA VAL A 169 -9.46 -17.13 5.71
C VAL A 169 -10.54 -17.65 6.66
N PHE A 170 -10.47 -17.23 7.92
CA PHE A 170 -11.48 -17.60 8.93
C PHE A 170 -12.33 -16.41 9.39
N ASP A 171 -11.87 -15.18 9.13
CA ASP A 171 -12.61 -13.97 9.44
C ASP A 171 -12.25 -12.84 8.46
N HIS A 172 -13.12 -11.85 8.35
CA HIS A 172 -12.89 -10.65 7.56
C HIS A 172 -13.70 -9.50 8.14
N GLY A 173 -13.26 -8.28 7.88
CA GLY A 173 -13.95 -7.10 8.39
C GLY A 173 -13.54 -5.83 7.70
N ILE A 174 -14.12 -4.74 8.19
CA ILE A 174 -13.76 -3.39 7.82
C ILE A 174 -13.34 -2.67 9.10
N ALA A 175 -12.32 -1.83 8.99
CA ALA A 175 -11.86 -0.99 10.09
C ALA A 175 -11.71 0.43 9.58
N GLU A 176 -12.21 1.39 10.36
CA GLU A 176 -11.91 2.81 10.18
C GLU A 176 -11.16 3.30 11.42
N SER A 177 -10.04 3.96 11.20
CA SER A 177 -9.23 4.52 12.27
C SER A 177 -8.77 5.92 11.93
N THR A 178 -8.59 6.74 12.96
CA THR A 178 -7.84 8.00 12.87
C THR A 178 -6.52 7.81 13.56
N ARG A 179 -5.45 8.29 12.96
CA ARG A 179 -4.09 8.14 13.45
C ARG A 179 -3.42 9.50 13.52
N GLU A 180 -2.89 9.81 14.69
CA GLU A 180 -2.01 10.95 14.91
C GLU A 180 -0.59 10.45 15.22
N ASP A 181 0.39 10.90 14.45
CA ASP A 181 1.80 10.57 14.67
C ASP A 181 2.59 11.84 15.00
N TRP A 182 3.49 11.73 15.97
CA TRP A 182 4.55 12.69 16.27
C TRP A 182 5.87 11.97 16.10
N ARG A 183 6.70 12.39 15.14
CA ARG A 183 7.95 11.69 14.81
C ARG A 183 9.15 12.63 14.87
N ALA A 184 10.14 12.27 15.68
CA ALA A 184 11.43 12.93 15.72
C ALA A 184 12.33 12.44 14.57
N ALA A 185 13.43 13.17 14.34
CA ALA A 185 14.40 12.86 13.29
C ALA A 185 15.09 11.48 13.42
N ASP A 186 15.13 10.91 14.63
CA ASP A 186 15.66 9.56 14.89
C ASP A 186 14.60 8.45 14.77
N GLY A 187 13.42 8.78 14.24
CA GLY A 187 12.29 7.87 14.08
C GLY A 187 11.53 7.57 15.36
N SER A 188 11.98 8.08 16.52
CA SER A 188 11.23 7.96 17.78
C SER A 188 10.04 8.92 17.81
N GLY A 189 9.14 8.70 18.76
CA GLY A 189 8.06 9.64 19.06
C GLY A 189 6.83 8.91 19.54
N ARG A 190 5.65 9.32 19.09
CA ARG A 190 4.38 8.79 19.60
C ARG A 190 3.37 8.60 18.48
N THR A 191 2.63 7.51 18.56
CA THR A 191 1.46 7.25 17.70
C THR A 191 0.22 7.15 18.58
N VAL A 192 -0.85 7.82 18.20
CA VAL A 192 -2.17 7.69 18.81
C VAL A 192 -3.16 7.26 17.73
N THR A 193 -3.77 6.10 17.94
CA THR A 193 -4.79 5.54 17.04
C THR A 193 -6.14 5.55 17.75
N THR A 194 -7.16 6.06 17.08
CA THR A 194 -8.56 6.00 17.51
C THR A 194 -9.34 5.12 16.54
N GLU A 195 -9.89 4.02 17.02
CA GLU A 195 -10.64 3.03 16.25
C GLU A 195 -11.87 2.63 17.06
N ASP A 196 -13.07 2.72 16.50
CA ASP A 196 -14.34 2.41 17.20
C ASP A 196 -14.50 3.09 18.58
N GLY A 197 -13.98 4.31 18.72
CA GLY A 197 -13.97 5.07 19.97
C GLY A 197 -12.95 4.58 21.02
N ARG A 198 -12.21 3.51 20.72
CA ARG A 198 -11.07 3.05 21.52
C ARG A 198 -9.83 3.83 21.10
N ILE A 199 -9.15 4.39 22.09
CA ILE A 199 -7.88 5.10 21.89
C ILE A 199 -6.75 4.17 22.34
N ASP A 200 -5.78 3.97 21.44
CA ASP A 200 -4.51 3.33 21.74
C ASP A 200 -3.38 4.34 21.52
N ALA A 201 -2.41 4.36 22.43
CA ALA A 201 -1.29 5.28 22.37
C ALA A 201 -0.01 4.49 22.60
N VAL A 202 0.90 4.56 21.64
CA VAL A 202 2.15 3.81 21.64
C VAL A 202 3.31 4.78 21.53
N GLU A 203 4.24 4.66 22.48
CA GLU A 203 5.56 5.29 22.38
C GLU A 203 6.41 4.49 21.41
N VAL A 204 6.96 5.20 20.43
CA VAL A 204 7.76 4.65 19.35
C VAL A 204 9.23 4.85 19.72
N PRO A 205 10.00 3.79 20.01
CA PRO A 205 11.43 3.94 20.27
C PRO A 205 12.15 4.40 19.00
N PRO A 206 13.38 4.93 19.10
CA PRO A 206 14.20 5.24 17.94
C PRO A 206 14.26 4.05 16.98
N GLN A 207 13.96 4.31 15.72
CA GLN A 207 13.86 3.28 14.69
C GLN A 207 14.69 3.70 13.47
N PRO A 208 15.13 2.73 12.65
CA PRO A 208 15.66 3.04 11.33
C PRO A 208 14.69 3.91 10.54
N ALA A 209 15.20 4.65 9.55
CA ALA A 209 14.39 5.54 8.73
C ALA A 209 13.11 4.85 8.22
N ALA A 210 11.99 5.55 8.34
CA ALA A 210 10.67 5.07 7.97
C ALA A 210 10.61 4.63 6.49
N PRO A 211 9.68 3.72 6.13
CA PRO A 211 9.50 3.29 4.74
C PRO A 211 9.20 4.48 3.82
N GLY A 212 9.88 4.53 2.67
CA GLY A 212 9.81 5.65 1.72
C GLY A 212 11.15 5.84 1.01
N ILE A 213 11.22 6.75 0.04
CA ILE A 213 12.51 7.10 -0.57
C ILE A 213 13.15 8.21 0.26
N VAL A 214 14.27 7.87 0.90
CA VAL A 214 15.16 8.86 1.51
C VAL A 214 16.00 9.47 0.41
N VAL A 215 15.89 10.78 0.25
CA VAL A 215 16.69 11.56 -0.69
C VAL A 215 17.45 12.60 0.12
N ALA A 216 18.72 12.82 -0.23
CA ALA A 216 19.50 13.90 0.37
C ALA A 216 18.83 15.25 0.05
N GLN A 217 18.74 16.13 1.05
CA GLN A 217 18.20 17.47 0.83
C GLN A 217 19.03 18.22 -0.20
N THR A 218 18.34 18.85 -1.14
CA THR A 218 18.92 19.64 -2.22
C THR A 218 17.96 20.75 -2.60
N ASP A 219 18.52 21.87 -3.05
CA ASP A 219 17.77 23.06 -3.47
C ASP A 219 17.33 22.99 -4.95
N SER A 220 17.52 21.84 -5.61
CA SER A 220 17.22 21.64 -7.02
C SER A 220 16.27 20.47 -7.24
N VAL A 221 15.13 20.75 -7.88
CA VAL A 221 14.16 19.73 -8.30
C VAL A 221 14.80 18.67 -9.19
N ASP A 222 15.61 19.08 -10.17
CA ASP A 222 16.29 18.17 -11.10
C ASP A 222 17.25 17.21 -10.39
N GLU A 223 17.97 17.73 -9.39
CA GLU A 223 18.89 16.93 -8.58
C GLU A 223 18.13 15.96 -7.68
N THR A 224 17.08 16.42 -6.98
CA THR A 224 16.21 15.55 -6.19
C THR A 224 15.64 14.44 -7.04
N ARG A 225 15.20 14.78 -8.25
CA ARG A 225 14.60 13.85 -9.19
C ARG A 225 15.61 12.82 -9.70
N ARG A 226 16.85 13.23 -9.97
CA ARG A 226 17.94 12.31 -10.29
C ARG A 226 18.13 11.30 -9.15
N LEU A 227 18.24 11.78 -7.91
CA LEU A 227 18.43 10.94 -6.73
C LEU A 227 17.23 10.01 -6.47
N LEU A 228 15.99 10.49 -6.69
CA LEU A 228 14.79 9.65 -6.63
C LEU A 228 14.92 8.46 -7.59
N ARG A 229 15.39 8.69 -8.82
CA ARG A 229 15.52 7.65 -9.86
C ARG A 229 16.67 6.66 -9.62
N GLU A 230 17.65 6.99 -8.79
CA GLU A 230 18.80 6.11 -8.54
C GLU A 230 18.35 4.74 -8.03
N GLY A 231 18.77 3.69 -8.75
CA GLY A 231 18.42 2.29 -8.48
C GLY A 231 16.99 1.88 -8.83
N LYS A 232 16.18 2.76 -9.44
CA LYS A 232 14.73 2.56 -9.64
C LYS A 232 14.30 2.62 -11.11
N ALA A 233 15.23 2.55 -12.04
CA ALA A 233 14.94 2.61 -13.48
C ALA A 233 13.92 1.54 -13.94
N GLN A 234 13.86 0.40 -13.27
CA GLN A 234 12.93 -0.71 -13.55
C GLN A 234 11.60 -0.65 -12.77
N TRP A 235 11.35 0.41 -11.99
CA TRP A 235 10.12 0.51 -11.21
C TRP A 235 8.90 0.76 -12.11
N THR A 236 7.81 0.07 -11.79
CA THR A 236 6.49 0.25 -12.41
C THR A 236 5.79 1.50 -11.87
N SER A 237 4.77 1.97 -12.59
CA SER A 237 3.96 3.13 -12.15
C SER A 237 3.30 2.89 -10.80
N THR A 238 2.83 1.66 -10.53
CA THR A 238 2.30 1.26 -9.22
C THR A 238 3.37 1.36 -8.12
N GLN A 239 4.60 0.90 -8.37
CA GLN A 239 5.68 1.01 -7.37
C GLN A 239 6.04 2.47 -7.07
N TRP A 240 6.01 3.35 -8.06
CA TRP A 240 6.20 4.78 -7.86
C TRP A 240 5.07 5.43 -7.06
N PHE A 241 3.81 5.07 -7.34
CA PHE A 241 2.65 5.54 -6.56
C PHE A 241 2.76 5.10 -5.09
N GLU A 242 3.03 3.82 -4.85
CA GLU A 242 3.18 3.28 -3.49
C GLU A 242 4.36 3.91 -2.74
N ALA A 243 5.47 4.19 -3.42
CA ALA A 243 6.61 4.86 -2.80
C ALA A 243 6.34 6.33 -2.47
N TYR A 244 5.55 7.02 -3.31
CA TYR A 244 5.11 8.38 -3.02
C TYR A 244 4.14 8.41 -1.82
N ILE A 245 3.15 7.51 -1.79
CA ILE A 245 2.24 7.33 -0.64
C ILE A 245 3.04 7.08 0.64
N ALA A 246 3.96 6.11 0.61
CA ALA A 246 4.82 5.78 1.75
C ALA A 246 5.61 6.99 2.22
N SER A 247 6.25 7.72 1.30
CA SER A 247 7.05 8.90 1.65
C SER A 247 6.20 10.03 2.24
N TRP A 248 5.00 10.25 1.69
CA TRP A 248 4.06 11.27 2.18
C TRP A 248 3.52 10.96 3.58
N ALA A 249 3.31 9.68 3.88
CA ALA A 249 2.90 9.22 5.21
C ALA A 249 4.07 9.09 6.20
N ALA A 250 5.31 9.01 5.68
CA ALA A 250 6.51 8.78 6.47
C ALA A 250 7.14 10.07 7.00
N LYS A 251 7.15 11.12 6.18
CA LYS A 251 7.83 12.38 6.46
C LYS A 251 7.12 13.58 5.83
N ILE A 252 7.42 14.76 6.34
CA ILE A 252 7.12 16.01 5.66
C ILE A 252 8.06 16.16 4.45
N LEU A 253 7.49 16.19 3.24
CA LEU A 253 8.25 16.46 2.03
C LEU A 253 8.47 17.97 1.90
N SER A 254 9.70 18.38 1.65
CA SER A 254 9.96 19.76 1.25
C SER A 254 9.24 20.08 -0.07
N PRO A 255 8.94 21.37 -0.35
CA PRO A 255 8.38 21.81 -1.63
C PRO A 255 9.12 21.26 -2.86
N MET A 256 10.45 21.19 -2.80
CA MET A 256 11.29 20.67 -3.89
C MET A 256 11.19 19.14 -4.04
N GLU A 257 11.16 18.40 -2.93
CA GLU A 257 10.96 16.94 -2.97
C GLU A 257 9.58 16.56 -3.50
N GLN A 258 8.55 17.26 -3.04
CA GLN A 258 7.19 17.06 -3.53
C GLN A 258 7.10 17.35 -5.03
N ALA A 259 7.67 18.47 -5.49
CA ALA A 259 7.71 18.80 -6.91
C ALA A 259 8.46 17.74 -7.74
N ALA A 260 9.59 17.23 -7.24
CA ALA A 260 10.37 16.19 -7.91
C ALA A 260 9.59 14.86 -8.04
N TYR A 261 8.87 14.45 -6.98
CA TYR A 261 7.97 13.31 -7.04
C TYR A 261 6.87 13.51 -8.07
N LEU A 262 6.20 14.66 -8.06
CA LEU A 262 5.12 14.95 -8.99
C LEU A 262 5.63 14.94 -10.44
N GLN A 263 6.77 15.57 -10.73
CA GLN A 263 7.40 15.47 -12.07
C GLN A 263 7.68 14.02 -12.48
N GLU A 264 8.13 13.19 -11.53
CA GLU A 264 8.34 11.77 -11.80
C GLU A 264 7.03 11.06 -12.16
N LEU A 265 5.97 11.27 -11.36
CA LEU A 265 4.65 10.69 -11.63
C LEU A 265 4.09 11.10 -12.99
N GLY A 266 4.37 12.33 -13.44
CA GLY A 266 3.95 12.86 -14.73
C GLY A 266 4.57 12.16 -15.95
N GLU A 267 5.75 11.57 -15.79
CA GLU A 267 6.46 10.86 -16.88
C GLU A 267 6.16 9.35 -16.92
N LEU A 268 5.46 8.83 -15.91
CA LEU A 268 5.20 7.40 -15.84
C LEU A 268 4.24 6.94 -16.96
N PRO A 269 4.50 5.78 -17.57
CA PRO A 269 3.56 5.19 -18.50
C PRO A 269 2.29 4.74 -17.76
N ASN A 270 1.18 4.61 -18.49
CA ASN A 270 -0.07 4.03 -17.98
C ASN A 270 -0.68 4.76 -16.76
N VAL A 271 -0.39 6.05 -16.60
CA VAL A 271 -1.08 6.91 -15.63
C VAL A 271 -2.29 7.58 -16.29
N GLU A 272 -3.47 7.35 -15.74
CA GLU A 272 -4.74 7.90 -16.20
C GLU A 272 -5.13 9.12 -15.34
N VAL A 273 -5.40 10.25 -15.99
CA VAL A 273 -5.98 11.42 -15.33
C VAL A 273 -7.49 11.23 -15.22
N ALA A 274 -8.00 11.07 -14.00
CA ALA A 274 -9.41 10.76 -13.76
C ALA A 274 -10.30 12.01 -13.79
N GLY A 275 -9.75 13.18 -13.45
CA GLY A 275 -10.45 14.47 -13.45
C GLY A 275 -10.55 15.10 -12.06
N GLU A 276 -11.52 16.00 -11.90
CA GLU A 276 -11.85 16.64 -10.63
C GLU A 276 -12.62 15.67 -9.72
N VAL A 277 -12.45 15.80 -8.41
CA VAL A 277 -13.08 14.94 -7.41
C VAL A 277 -13.28 15.69 -6.10
N THR A 278 -14.23 15.24 -5.30
CA THR A 278 -14.30 15.58 -3.87
C THR A 278 -13.74 14.40 -3.08
N ASP A 279 -12.68 14.61 -2.32
CA ASP A 279 -12.06 13.57 -1.51
C ASP A 279 -12.97 13.12 -0.34
N ARG A 280 -12.55 12.11 0.43
CA ARG A 280 -13.37 11.62 1.54
C ARG A 280 -13.47 12.58 2.73
N ALA A 281 -12.66 13.63 2.78
CA ALA A 281 -12.78 14.73 3.75
C ALA A 281 -13.70 15.86 3.27
N GLY A 282 -14.24 15.79 2.04
CA GLY A 282 -15.07 16.85 1.46
C GLY A 282 -14.27 17.98 0.81
N ARG A 283 -12.97 17.81 0.57
CA ARG A 283 -12.11 18.78 -0.09
C ARG A 283 -12.13 18.58 -1.60
N SER A 284 -12.07 19.67 -2.36
CA SER A 284 -11.90 19.60 -3.81
C SER A 284 -10.48 19.15 -4.15
N GLY A 285 -10.35 18.24 -5.11
CA GLY A 285 -9.07 17.74 -5.57
C GLY A 285 -9.09 17.35 -7.05
N VAL A 286 -7.91 16.96 -7.54
CA VAL A 286 -7.70 16.39 -8.87
C VAL A 286 -7.08 15.01 -8.73
N ALA A 287 -7.58 14.05 -9.51
CA ALA A 287 -7.25 12.65 -9.36
C ALA A 287 -6.46 12.10 -10.55
N ALA A 288 -5.46 11.29 -10.23
CA ALA A 288 -4.73 10.46 -11.17
C ALA A 288 -4.65 9.02 -10.65
N SER A 289 -4.62 8.06 -11.55
CA SER A 289 -4.61 6.65 -11.19
C SER A 289 -3.64 5.82 -12.01
N THR A 290 -3.17 4.74 -11.43
CA THR A 290 -2.48 3.65 -12.12
C THR A 290 -3.19 2.35 -11.76
N SER A 291 -3.17 1.38 -12.66
CA SER A 291 -3.77 0.06 -12.41
C SER A 291 -2.73 -1.04 -12.57
N SER A 292 -2.69 -1.95 -11.61
CA SER A 292 -2.22 -3.32 -11.85
C SER A 292 -3.39 -4.15 -12.40
N ALA A 293 -3.18 -5.46 -12.64
CA ALA A 293 -4.23 -6.32 -13.18
C ALA A 293 -5.51 -6.33 -12.32
N ASP A 294 -5.36 -6.31 -11.00
CA ASP A 294 -6.45 -6.55 -10.05
C ASP A 294 -6.79 -5.32 -9.20
N ILE A 295 -5.89 -4.33 -9.09
CA ILE A 295 -6.06 -3.15 -8.22
C ILE A 295 -5.77 -1.88 -9.00
N ARG A 296 -6.67 -0.91 -8.88
CA ARG A 296 -6.43 0.49 -9.25
C ARG A 296 -6.06 1.29 -8.02
N THR A 297 -4.92 1.96 -8.07
CA THR A 297 -4.50 2.94 -7.07
C THR A 297 -4.81 4.33 -7.59
N VAL A 298 -5.58 5.10 -6.83
CA VAL A 298 -5.95 6.50 -7.15
C VAL A 298 -5.27 7.41 -6.14
N LEU A 299 -4.61 8.46 -6.63
CA LEU A 299 -4.07 9.56 -5.83
C LEU A 299 -4.92 10.81 -6.07
N ILE A 300 -5.26 11.53 -5.01
CA ILE A 300 -6.05 12.76 -5.07
C ILE A 300 -5.20 13.90 -4.52
N PHE A 301 -5.03 14.95 -5.31
CA PHE A 301 -4.18 16.08 -4.98
C PHE A 301 -4.98 17.36 -4.83
N ASP A 302 -4.50 18.24 -3.97
CA ASP A 302 -4.92 19.64 -3.94
C ASP A 302 -4.31 20.37 -5.15
N PRO A 303 -5.12 20.96 -6.04
CA PRO A 303 -4.61 21.58 -7.26
C PRO A 303 -3.80 22.87 -7.00
N GLY A 304 -4.06 23.56 -5.87
CA GLY A 304 -3.42 24.83 -5.53
C GLY A 304 -2.03 24.68 -4.91
N THR A 305 -1.79 23.55 -4.23
CA THR A 305 -0.57 23.28 -3.47
C THR A 305 0.20 22.07 -3.98
N GLY A 306 -0.44 21.20 -4.76
CA GLY A 306 0.11 19.91 -5.17
C GLY A 306 0.11 18.86 -4.07
N ALA A 307 -0.47 19.13 -2.89
CA ALA A 307 -0.43 18.24 -1.74
C ALA A 307 -1.29 16.99 -1.97
N LEU A 308 -0.81 15.81 -1.56
CA LEU A 308 -1.61 14.59 -1.55
C LEU A 308 -2.67 14.67 -0.44
N LEU A 309 -3.94 14.65 -0.82
CA LEU A 309 -5.09 14.75 0.07
C LEU A 309 -5.61 13.38 0.50
N ASP A 310 -5.64 12.44 -0.43
CA ASP A 310 -6.25 11.13 -0.26
C ASP A 310 -5.60 10.13 -1.25
N PHE A 311 -5.59 8.85 -0.90
CA PHE A 311 -5.40 7.77 -1.86
C PHE A 311 -6.39 6.64 -1.64
N GLU A 312 -6.81 6.00 -2.73
CA GLU A 312 -7.68 4.82 -2.70
C GLU A 312 -7.05 3.62 -3.40
N ARG A 313 -7.35 2.42 -2.90
CA ARG A 313 -7.19 1.16 -3.61
C ARG A 313 -8.57 0.61 -3.96
N ILE A 314 -8.78 0.37 -5.25
CA ILE A 314 -10.03 -0.13 -5.82
C ILE A 314 -9.77 -1.50 -6.41
N ALA A 315 -10.46 -2.51 -5.90
CA ALA A 315 -10.47 -3.85 -6.48
C ALA A 315 -11.20 -3.83 -7.84
N LEU A 316 -10.51 -4.32 -8.87
CA LEU A 316 -11.02 -4.43 -10.25
C LEU A 316 -11.37 -5.88 -10.63
N SER A 317 -10.98 -6.84 -9.80
CA SER A 317 -11.28 -8.26 -10.00
C SER A 317 -11.58 -8.93 -8.67
N THR A 318 -12.27 -10.07 -8.72
CA THR A 318 -12.60 -10.86 -7.52
C THR A 318 -11.38 -11.56 -6.90
N SER A 319 -10.23 -11.56 -7.58
CA SER A 319 -8.96 -12.07 -7.06
C SER A 319 -8.11 -11.00 -6.39
N ALA A 320 -8.54 -9.74 -6.40
CA ALA A 320 -7.82 -8.63 -5.75
C ALA A 320 -7.75 -8.76 -4.22
N VAL A 321 -8.65 -9.53 -3.62
CA VAL A 321 -8.77 -9.80 -2.19
C VAL A 321 -9.14 -11.27 -1.97
N GLU A 322 -8.88 -11.81 -0.79
CA GLU A 322 -9.02 -13.26 -0.55
C GLU A 322 -10.46 -13.74 -0.40
N VAL A 323 -11.39 -12.81 -0.20
CA VAL A 323 -12.83 -13.11 -0.14
C VAL A 323 -13.61 -12.33 -1.21
N PRO A 324 -14.74 -12.87 -1.69
CA PRO A 324 -15.54 -12.18 -2.69
C PRO A 324 -16.05 -10.81 -2.21
N VAL A 325 -15.69 -9.76 -2.94
CA VAL A 325 -16.26 -8.42 -2.79
C VAL A 325 -16.94 -7.99 -4.10
N PRO A 326 -17.94 -7.09 -4.06
CA PRO A 326 -18.47 -6.48 -5.28
C PRO A 326 -17.36 -5.80 -6.08
N ILE A 327 -17.48 -5.77 -7.40
CA ILE A 327 -16.48 -5.12 -8.26
C ILE A 327 -17.17 -4.09 -9.18
N PRO A 328 -16.61 -2.88 -9.34
CA PRO A 328 -15.46 -2.34 -8.59
C PRO A 328 -15.83 -1.96 -7.14
N SER A 329 -14.89 -2.10 -6.21
CA SER A 329 -15.06 -1.65 -4.81
C SER A 329 -13.79 -1.04 -4.24
N THR A 330 -13.93 0.01 -3.44
CA THR A 330 -12.84 0.54 -2.63
C THR A 330 -12.54 -0.44 -1.51
N VAL A 331 -11.32 -0.99 -1.49
CA VAL A 331 -10.84 -1.96 -0.49
C VAL A 331 -9.91 -1.33 0.54
N GLY A 332 -9.49 -0.09 0.32
CA GLY A 332 -8.81 0.71 1.32
C GLY A 332 -8.60 2.14 0.87
N TYR A 333 -8.51 3.06 1.82
CA TYR A 333 -8.13 4.44 1.57
C TYR A 333 -7.40 5.06 2.77
N THR A 334 -6.64 6.11 2.50
CA THR A 334 -6.08 6.98 3.55
C THR A 334 -6.27 8.42 3.16
N VAL A 335 -6.93 9.16 4.05
CA VAL A 335 -7.13 10.60 3.96
C VAL A 335 -6.07 11.30 4.80
N PHE A 336 -5.28 12.17 4.19
CA PHE A 336 -4.31 13.02 4.89
C PHE A 336 -5.02 14.29 5.36
N LEU A 337 -5.31 14.37 6.65
CA LEU A 337 -6.13 15.44 7.23
C LEU A 337 -5.30 16.67 7.57
N ASP A 338 -4.12 16.46 8.15
CA ASP A 338 -3.27 17.55 8.63
C ASP A 338 -1.80 17.10 8.77
N ARG A 339 -0.89 18.07 8.71
CA ARG A 339 0.55 17.88 8.99
C ARG A 339 1.24 19.18 9.36
N GLY A 340 2.40 19.08 10.00
CA GLY A 340 3.28 20.22 10.30
C GLY A 340 4.33 19.88 11.35
N TYR A 341 5.04 20.88 11.84
CA TYR A 341 6.04 20.71 12.90
C TYR A 341 5.49 21.10 14.27
N THR A 342 5.81 20.33 15.30
CA THR A 342 5.45 20.62 16.70
C THR A 342 6.66 20.53 17.64
N PRO A 343 6.67 21.30 18.73
CA PRO A 343 7.76 21.26 19.70
C PRO A 343 7.69 20.03 20.61
N ALA A 344 6.49 19.46 20.80
CA ALA A 344 6.23 18.32 21.68
C ALA A 344 5.24 17.31 21.08
N GLU A 345 5.33 16.07 21.56
CA GLU A 345 4.34 15.02 21.33
C GLU A 345 2.99 15.39 21.97
N GLY A 346 1.89 15.09 21.28
CA GLY A 346 0.53 15.41 21.74
C GLY A 346 0.05 16.82 21.40
N GLU A 347 0.92 17.69 20.86
CA GLU A 347 0.53 19.00 20.36
C GLU A 347 0.14 18.95 18.87
N ARG A 348 -0.65 19.89 18.38
CA ARG A 348 -0.98 20.01 16.94
C ARG A 348 -0.39 21.32 16.41
N PRO A 349 0.11 21.37 15.16
CA PRO A 349 0.75 22.55 14.60
C PRO A 349 -0.19 23.76 14.44
#